data_AF-A0A7Y5BVV2-F1
#
_entry.id   AF-A0A7Y5BVV2-F1
#
_cell.length_a   1.000
_cell.length_b   1.000
_cell.length_c   1.000
_cell.angle_alpha   90.00
_cell.angle_beta   90.00
_cell.angle_gamma   90.00
#
_symmetry.space_group_name_H-M   'P 1'
#
loop_
_entity.id
_entity.type
_entity.pdbx_description
1 polymer ?
#
loop_
_entity_poly.entity_id
_entity_poly.type
_entity_poly.pdbx_seq_one_letter_code
_entity_poly.pdbx_strand_id
1 'polypeptide(L)'
;EAVARLAVLLGGGNAVVGREGKGEGGLPIRPTEDDELEGGIPAVDEATLARAEEMLREVLNSSSPGRVVAERLDEIDALLPALLALNVREARERVHPGLVQSLEGVMGRVNGVNGTPKTTCLTTNGVTTSGKRAPARVLFVRPAGVGIPIRHTLAAEGLRSRGCVVALEAGVSAGVEAFEVIIAHRPHADPSLMKALAQRVAMDVPLVVDVDLDFEQLPGNHAGQGFGLGTPEQARLYMAALLMADAVLVSGEELAGMLRNRGHQVRVIPEGWSQGNRLWEKPSSPRHTINLGLVAGQVEDVAPARRMILRILREFPQTQLVVVGNPQVYQLFEGLPEARRLFLPLASAEDNFRDEDFPYLLGQVDILLAPMRQTPFNMTCSDRVLMEAGVRGIPWVASAVPAFTAWAEGGLIAHSPEEWYTLLHGLITDPTLRRDLGRAGKVQAAAREMSVIGEAWWELVEAERRSTKNTKSTKEKA
;
A
#
# COMPACT_ATOMS: atom_id res chain seq x y z
N GLU A 1 8.05 -5.96 34.67
CA GLU A 1 8.95 -5.35 33.66
C GLU A 1 8.22 -4.52 32.62
N ALA A 2 7.12 -4.99 31.99
CA ALA A 2 6.25 -4.14 31.16
C ALA A 2 5.54 -3.01 31.94
N VAL A 3 5.15 -3.24 33.20
CA VAL A 3 4.60 -2.20 34.09
C VAL A 3 5.69 -1.29 34.69
N ALA A 4 6.93 -1.79 34.80
CA ALA A 4 8.07 -0.99 35.28
C ALA A 4 8.65 -0.06 34.20
N ARG A 5 8.40 -0.36 32.92
CA ARG A 5 8.68 0.54 31.78
C ARG A 5 7.64 1.65 31.62
N LEU A 6 6.46 1.50 32.23
CA LEU A 6 5.49 2.58 32.37
C LEU A 6 5.88 3.61 33.44
N ALA A 7 6.70 3.22 34.43
CA ALA A 7 7.05 4.07 35.58
C ALA A 7 8.21 5.05 35.32
N VAL A 8 9.06 4.80 34.31
CA VAL A 8 10.14 5.73 33.91
C VAL A 8 9.64 6.86 33.00
N LEU A 9 8.48 6.67 32.34
CA LEU A 9 7.81 7.70 31.54
C LEU A 9 6.95 8.68 32.37
N LEU A 10 6.74 8.40 33.66
CA LEU A 10 5.81 9.14 34.55
C LEU A 10 6.52 9.93 35.67
N GLY A 11 7.84 10.05 35.68
CA GLY A 11 8.60 10.58 36.82
C GLY A 11 9.43 11.85 36.56
N GLY A 12 8.89 13.00 36.97
CA GLY A 12 9.63 14.21 37.43
C GLY A 12 10.40 15.02 36.37
N GLY A 13 10.39 16.35 36.37
CA GLY A 13 9.83 17.34 37.27
C GLY A 13 10.23 18.75 36.81
N ASN A 14 9.35 19.71 37.09
CA ASN A 14 9.49 21.14 37.39
C ASN A 14 10.45 22.10 36.66
N ALA A 15 9.91 23.34 36.55
CA ALA A 15 10.54 24.68 36.53
C ALA A 15 10.91 25.24 35.13
N VAL A 16 10.65 26.50 34.74
CA VAL A 16 10.28 27.74 35.45
C VAL A 16 9.99 28.88 34.44
N VAL A 17 9.02 29.78 34.77
CA VAL A 17 8.90 31.25 34.46
C VAL A 17 8.73 31.74 32.99
N GLY A 18 7.86 32.71 32.66
CA GLY A 18 6.87 33.47 33.44
C GLY A 18 6.35 34.76 32.76
N ARG A 19 5.51 35.46 33.54
CA ARG A 19 5.13 36.89 33.55
C ARG A 19 4.11 37.45 32.54
N GLU A 20 2.99 37.86 33.14
CA GLU A 20 2.03 38.89 32.72
C GLU A 20 2.68 40.27 32.51
N GLY A 21 2.05 41.08 31.66
CA GLY A 21 2.27 42.53 31.55
C GLY A 21 1.10 43.23 30.82
N LYS A 22 0.49 44.19 31.51
CA LYS A 22 -0.71 44.99 31.19
C LYS A 22 -0.50 46.09 30.11
N GLY A 23 -1.61 46.62 29.57
CA GLY A 23 -1.75 48.01 29.06
C GLY A 23 -2.67 48.11 27.83
N GLU A 24 -3.96 48.42 27.99
CA GLU A 24 -4.61 49.75 27.87
C GLU A 24 -4.79 50.31 26.43
N GLY A 25 -6.06 50.55 26.04
CA GLY A 25 -6.48 51.77 25.32
C GLY A 25 -7.16 51.63 23.94
N GLY A 26 -8.48 51.92 23.86
CA GLY A 26 -9.04 52.74 22.76
C GLY A 26 -10.24 52.26 21.93
N LEU A 27 -11.47 52.50 22.44
CA LEU A 27 -12.73 53.00 21.79
C LEU A 27 -13.36 52.29 20.54
N PRO A 28 -14.69 52.48 20.29
CA PRO A 28 -15.62 51.39 19.98
C PRO A 28 -16.16 51.42 18.54
N ILE A 29 -16.50 50.25 18.00
CA ILE A 29 -17.36 50.10 16.82
C ILE A 29 -18.50 49.16 17.20
N ARG A 30 -19.74 49.60 16.97
CA ARG A 30 -20.98 48.86 17.23
C ARG A 30 -21.14 47.67 16.26
N PRO A 31 -21.94 46.67 16.63
CA PRO A 31 -21.77 45.30 16.15
C PRO A 31 -22.55 45.04 14.87
N THR A 32 -21.96 44.21 14.01
CA THR A 32 -22.68 43.49 12.95
C THR A 32 -22.19 42.04 12.99
N GLU A 33 -23.03 41.18 13.57
CA GLU A 33 -23.25 39.78 13.21
C GLU A 33 -22.01 38.99 12.75
N ASP A 34 -21.21 38.53 13.70
CA ASP A 34 -20.48 37.26 13.62
C ASP A 34 -20.99 36.38 14.76
N ASP A 35 -22.01 35.59 14.48
CA ASP A 35 -22.40 34.45 15.30
C ASP A 35 -22.47 33.23 14.37
N GLU A 36 -21.97 32.11 14.89
CA GLU A 36 -22.16 30.74 14.39
C GLU A 36 -21.30 30.28 13.19
N LEU A 37 -20.20 29.57 13.50
CA LEU A 37 -20.14 28.10 13.38
C LEU A 37 -18.69 27.61 13.66
N GLU A 38 -18.31 27.58 14.94
CA GLU A 38 -17.36 26.57 15.40
C GLU A 38 -18.03 25.20 15.23
N GLY A 39 -17.57 24.42 14.25
CA GLY A 39 -17.97 23.03 14.06
C GLY A 39 -17.39 22.13 15.17
N GLY A 40 -17.93 22.24 16.38
CA GLY A 40 -17.72 21.28 17.44
C GLY A 40 -18.30 19.93 17.06
N ILE A 41 -17.52 18.86 17.23
CA ILE A 41 -18.03 17.47 17.21
C ILE A 41 -19.20 17.42 18.21
N PRO A 42 -20.38 16.89 17.85
CA PRO A 42 -21.50 16.80 18.79
C PRO A 42 -21.03 16.11 20.06
N ALA A 43 -21.33 16.70 21.23
CA ALA A 43 -20.96 16.15 22.52
C ALA A 43 -21.57 14.75 22.65
N VAL A 44 -20.75 13.71 22.51
CA VAL A 44 -21.16 12.33 22.69
C VAL A 44 -21.28 12.08 24.19
N ASP A 45 -22.42 11.54 24.63
CA ASP A 45 -22.64 11.31 26.05
C ASP A 45 -21.66 10.24 26.60
N GLU A 46 -21.30 10.38 27.88
CA GLU A 46 -20.29 9.53 28.54
C GLU A 46 -20.73 8.05 28.61
N ALA A 47 -22.04 7.78 28.59
CA ALA A 47 -22.58 6.41 28.59
C ALA A 47 -22.43 5.73 27.22
N THR A 48 -22.45 6.51 26.15
CA THR A 48 -22.17 6.09 24.77
C THR A 48 -20.66 5.87 24.58
N LEU A 49 -19.80 6.68 25.22
CA LEU A 49 -18.35 6.41 25.31
C LEU A 49 -18.02 5.12 26.06
N ALA A 50 -18.65 4.87 27.21
CA ALA A 50 -18.39 3.66 28.00
C ALA A 50 -18.80 2.38 27.25
N ARG A 51 -19.94 2.42 26.54
CA ARG A 51 -20.41 1.32 25.68
C ARG A 51 -19.49 1.07 24.49
N ALA A 52 -18.96 2.14 23.89
CA ALA A 52 -17.96 2.06 22.83
C ALA A 52 -16.65 1.41 23.32
N GLU A 53 -16.20 1.75 24.53
CA GLU A 53 -15.00 1.19 25.15
C GLU A 53 -15.16 -0.30 25.51
N GLU A 54 -16.33 -0.68 26.03
CA GLU A 54 -16.67 -2.07 26.33
C GLU A 54 -16.71 -2.95 25.07
N MET A 55 -17.34 -2.45 24.01
CA MET A 55 -17.40 -3.14 22.71
C MET A 55 -16.00 -3.32 22.10
N LEU A 56 -15.14 -2.29 22.14
CA LEU A 56 -13.74 -2.41 21.69
C LEU A 56 -12.99 -3.48 22.48
N ARG A 57 -13.16 -3.51 23.81
CA ARG A 57 -12.52 -4.50 24.68
C ARG A 57 -13.00 -5.92 24.37
N GLU A 58 -14.27 -6.11 24.03
CA GLU A 58 -14.84 -7.40 23.63
C GLU A 58 -14.31 -7.87 22.26
N VAL A 59 -14.24 -6.97 21.27
CA VAL A 59 -13.69 -7.26 19.94
C VAL A 59 -12.20 -7.61 20.01
N LEU A 60 -11.41 -6.84 20.77
CA LEU A 60 -9.96 -7.04 20.90
C LEU A 60 -9.58 -8.32 21.64
N ASN A 61 -10.47 -8.83 22.51
CA ASN A 61 -10.23 -10.06 23.28
C ASN A 61 -10.93 -11.29 22.67
N SER A 62 -11.60 -11.14 21.53
CA SER A 62 -12.30 -12.24 20.85
C SER A 62 -11.36 -13.07 19.98
N SER A 63 -11.58 -14.38 19.94
CA SER A 63 -10.90 -15.29 19.00
C SER A 63 -11.45 -15.21 17.57
N SER A 64 -12.51 -14.43 17.34
CA SER A 64 -13.12 -14.21 16.02
C SER A 64 -13.72 -12.79 15.92
N PRO A 65 -12.88 -11.73 15.89
CA PRO A 65 -13.32 -10.33 15.94
C PRO A 65 -14.34 -9.96 14.85
N GLY A 66 -14.14 -10.42 13.61
CA GLY A 66 -15.04 -10.12 12.48
C GLY A 66 -16.47 -10.63 12.67
N ARG A 67 -16.68 -11.73 13.41
CA ARG A 67 -18.02 -12.25 13.73
C ARG A 67 -18.71 -11.39 14.78
N VAL A 68 -17.98 -10.96 15.81
CA VAL A 68 -18.50 -10.07 16.87
C VAL A 68 -18.93 -8.74 16.27
N VAL A 69 -18.14 -8.22 15.32
CA VAL A 69 -18.47 -7.01 14.55
C VAL A 69 -19.71 -7.22 13.68
N ALA A 70 -19.81 -8.36 12.97
CA ALA A 70 -20.96 -8.66 12.11
C ALA A 70 -22.28 -8.86 12.87
N GLU A 71 -22.23 -9.47 14.06
CA GLU A 71 -23.40 -9.70 14.92
C GLU A 71 -23.91 -8.40 15.58
N ARG A 72 -23.06 -7.36 15.67
CA ARG A 72 -23.37 -6.07 16.32
C ARG A 72 -23.24 -4.88 15.38
N LEU A 73 -23.35 -5.10 14.08
CA LEU A 73 -23.16 -4.06 13.07
C LEU A 73 -24.11 -2.86 13.30
N ASP A 74 -25.35 -3.14 13.73
CA ASP A 74 -26.37 -2.13 14.04
C ASP A 74 -26.05 -1.32 15.31
N GLU A 75 -25.30 -1.89 16.27
CA GLU A 75 -24.85 -1.20 17.50
C GLU A 75 -23.60 -0.34 17.24
N ILE A 76 -22.73 -0.78 16.32
CA ILE A 76 -21.52 -0.05 15.93
C ILE A 76 -21.87 1.27 15.25
N ASP A 77 -22.91 1.31 14.40
CA ASP A 77 -23.38 2.54 13.77
C ASP A 77 -23.83 3.59 14.79
N ALA A 78 -24.37 3.17 15.94
CA ALA A 78 -24.82 4.06 17.02
C ALA A 78 -23.68 4.56 17.93
N LEU A 79 -22.61 3.76 18.13
CA LEU A 79 -21.49 4.07 19.04
C LEU A 79 -20.30 4.74 18.35
N LEU A 80 -20.33 4.79 17.03
CA LEU A 80 -19.34 5.34 16.12
C LEU A 80 -18.87 6.77 16.44
N PRO A 81 -19.75 7.72 16.84
CA PRO A 81 -19.30 9.05 17.23
C PRO A 81 -18.45 9.03 18.50
N ALA A 82 -18.76 8.13 19.45
CA ALA A 82 -17.99 7.95 20.69
C ALA A 82 -16.62 7.33 20.42
N LEU A 83 -16.56 6.33 19.54
CA LEU A 83 -15.30 5.69 19.13
C LEU A 83 -14.35 6.68 18.45
N LEU A 84 -14.88 7.55 17.59
CA LEU A 84 -14.12 8.62 16.95
C LEU A 84 -13.72 9.73 17.93
N ALA A 85 -14.60 10.08 18.88
CA ALA A 85 -14.29 11.04 19.94
C ALA A 85 -13.19 10.54 20.88
N LEU A 86 -13.17 9.24 21.21
CA LEU A 86 -12.08 8.58 21.93
C LEU A 86 -10.75 8.71 21.17
N ASN A 87 -10.74 8.40 19.87
CA ASN A 87 -9.54 8.51 19.02
C ASN A 87 -9.04 9.97 18.87
N VAL A 88 -9.94 10.95 18.79
CA VAL A 88 -9.59 12.39 18.67
C VAL A 88 -9.13 12.98 20.00
N ARG A 89 -9.69 12.55 21.13
CA ARG A 89 -9.25 12.95 22.49
C ARG A 89 -7.83 12.46 22.76
N GLU A 90 -7.52 11.24 22.32
CA GLU A 90 -6.20 10.61 22.45
C GLU A 90 -5.12 11.22 21.53
N ALA A 91 -5.52 11.73 20.36
CA ALA A 91 -4.62 12.37 19.38
C ALA A 91 -4.24 13.81 19.73
N ARG A 92 -5.13 14.57 20.39
CA ARG A 92 -4.90 15.99 20.76
C ARG A 92 -3.96 16.17 21.95
N GLU A 93 -3.74 15.12 22.74
CA GLU A 93 -2.90 15.17 23.95
C GLU A 93 -1.40 14.90 23.67
N ARG A 94 -0.97 14.65 22.42
CA ARG A 94 0.42 14.20 22.11
C ARG A 94 1.16 15.09 21.10
N VAL A 95 1.91 16.08 21.60
CA VAL A 95 3.02 16.76 20.89
C VAL A 95 4.34 16.47 21.62
N HIS A 96 5.08 15.45 21.12
CA HIS A 96 6.53 15.09 21.22
C HIS A 96 7.36 15.28 22.52
N PRO A 97 8.62 14.78 22.64
CA PRO A 97 9.38 13.72 21.95
C PRO A 97 10.10 12.73 22.93
N GLY A 98 10.64 11.60 22.44
CA GLY A 98 11.66 10.84 23.21
C GLY A 98 11.60 9.32 23.16
N LEU A 99 11.81 8.74 21.98
CA LEU A 99 12.12 7.33 21.77
C LEU A 99 13.61 7.07 22.07
N VAL A 100 14.05 7.01 23.33
CA VAL A 100 15.38 6.44 23.66
C VAL A 100 15.37 5.91 25.09
N GLN A 101 14.99 4.65 25.26
CA GLN A 101 15.27 3.75 26.40
C GLN A 101 14.06 2.87 26.61
N SER A 102 14.06 1.70 25.97
CA SER A 102 13.55 0.45 26.55
C SER A 102 13.42 -0.59 25.45
N LEU A 103 14.55 -0.84 24.80
CA LEU A 103 14.78 -1.92 23.86
C LEU A 103 15.64 -3.01 24.54
N GLU A 104 15.34 -3.33 25.80
CA GLU A 104 16.12 -4.32 26.58
C GLU A 104 15.19 -5.23 27.39
N GLY A 105 14.71 -6.32 26.81
CA GLY A 105 13.84 -7.23 27.53
C GLY A 105 13.35 -8.41 26.70
N VAL A 106 14.11 -8.81 25.68
CA VAL A 106 13.91 -10.07 24.98
C VAL A 106 15.18 -10.87 25.16
N MET A 107 15.28 -11.56 26.29
CA MET A 107 16.19 -12.69 26.46
C MET A 107 15.73 -13.51 27.66
N GLY A 108 14.93 -14.54 27.39
CA GLY A 108 14.50 -15.46 28.43
C GLY A 108 13.34 -16.33 28.00
N ARG A 109 13.62 -17.33 27.14
CA ARG A 109 13.24 -18.75 27.33
C ARG A 109 13.17 -19.45 25.98
N VAL A 110 14.26 -20.13 25.66
CA VAL A 110 14.30 -21.32 24.82
C VAL A 110 14.66 -22.47 25.76
N ASN A 111 13.82 -23.51 25.80
CA ASN A 111 14.20 -24.94 25.77
C ASN A 111 13.11 -25.86 26.34
N GLY A 112 12.87 -26.98 25.62
CA GLY A 112 12.17 -28.16 26.15
C GLY A 112 11.65 -29.10 25.06
N VAL A 113 12.49 -30.04 24.60
CA VAL A 113 12.25 -31.02 23.52
C VAL A 113 11.85 -32.40 24.09
N ASN A 114 10.99 -33.16 23.39
CA ASN A 114 11.18 -34.57 22.90
C ASN A 114 9.97 -35.52 23.04
N GLY A 115 9.74 -36.31 21.96
CA GLY A 115 9.13 -37.65 22.01
C GLY A 115 8.35 -38.11 20.76
N THR A 116 8.85 -39.12 20.03
CA THR A 116 8.19 -39.93 18.97
C THR A 116 8.61 -41.41 19.15
N PRO A 117 8.18 -42.41 18.34
CA PRO A 117 6.87 -42.79 17.78
C PRO A 117 6.53 -44.29 18.06
N LYS A 118 5.36 -44.80 17.60
CA LYS A 118 5.25 -46.21 17.14
C LYS A 118 4.01 -46.52 16.27
N THR A 119 4.28 -47.39 15.31
CA THR A 119 3.53 -47.84 14.13
C THR A 119 2.64 -49.05 14.42
N THR A 120 1.47 -49.18 13.78
CA THR A 120 1.06 -50.48 13.19
C THR A 120 0.12 -50.32 12.01
N CYS A 121 0.34 -51.19 11.03
CA CYS A 121 -0.21 -51.28 9.68
C CYS A 121 -1.38 -52.27 9.65
N LEU A 122 -2.39 -52.07 8.79
CA LEU A 122 -3.17 -53.14 8.17
C LEU A 122 -3.62 -52.70 6.76
N THR A 123 -3.31 -53.58 5.82
CA THR A 123 -3.54 -53.54 4.36
C THR A 123 -4.93 -54.00 3.98
N THR A 124 -5.52 -53.45 2.90
CA THR A 124 -6.04 -54.24 1.76
C THR A 124 -6.27 -53.34 0.55
N ASN A 125 -5.98 -53.91 -0.63
CA ASN A 125 -5.85 -53.26 -1.92
C ASN A 125 -7.17 -52.77 -2.53
N GLY A 126 -7.14 -51.54 -3.03
CA GLY A 126 -8.01 -51.02 -4.07
C GLY A 126 -7.25 -49.91 -4.79
N VAL A 127 -6.84 -50.15 -6.03
CA VAL A 127 -6.07 -49.19 -6.83
C VAL A 127 -6.92 -47.95 -7.09
N THR A 128 -6.55 -46.82 -6.49
CA THR A 128 -6.94 -45.48 -6.95
C THR A 128 -5.80 -44.50 -6.67
N THR A 129 -5.46 -43.78 -7.73
CA THR A 129 -4.34 -42.83 -7.88
C THR A 129 -4.22 -41.81 -6.74
N SER A 130 -2.98 -41.50 -6.34
CA SER A 130 -2.61 -40.53 -5.31
C SER A 130 -3.42 -39.22 -5.38
N GLY A 131 -3.99 -38.83 -4.24
CA GLY A 131 -4.87 -37.67 -4.09
C GLY A 131 -4.22 -36.34 -4.48
N LYS A 132 -4.50 -35.87 -5.70
CA LYS A 132 -4.42 -34.45 -6.02
C LYS A 132 -5.60 -33.75 -5.36
N ARG A 133 -5.32 -32.84 -4.42
CA ARG A 133 -6.33 -31.99 -3.77
C ARG A 133 -7.07 -31.18 -4.84
N ALA A 134 -8.38 -31.02 -4.68
CA ALA A 134 -9.18 -30.22 -5.60
C ALA A 134 -8.66 -28.77 -5.67
N PRO A 135 -8.63 -28.18 -6.88
CA PRO A 135 -8.08 -26.84 -7.08
C PRO A 135 -8.84 -25.79 -6.25
N ALA A 136 -8.10 -24.84 -5.66
CA ALA A 136 -8.71 -23.76 -4.89
C ALA A 136 -9.55 -22.85 -5.80
N ARG A 137 -10.70 -22.39 -5.30
CA ARG A 137 -11.58 -21.46 -6.00
C ARG A 137 -11.44 -20.07 -5.38
N VAL A 138 -10.88 -19.12 -6.12
CA VAL A 138 -10.54 -17.78 -5.63
C VAL A 138 -11.34 -16.73 -6.38
N LEU A 139 -11.92 -15.78 -5.64
CA LEU A 139 -12.60 -14.63 -6.20
C LEU A 139 -11.78 -13.37 -5.91
N PHE A 140 -11.36 -12.65 -6.94
CA PHE A 140 -10.95 -11.27 -6.78
C PHE A 140 -12.14 -10.37 -7.05
N VAL A 141 -12.39 -9.44 -6.15
CA VAL A 141 -13.53 -8.52 -6.24
C VAL A 141 -13.09 -7.08 -6.05
N ARG A 142 -13.76 -6.18 -6.75
CA ARG A 142 -13.55 -4.73 -6.68
C ARG A 142 -14.86 -3.98 -6.81
N PRO A 143 -14.94 -2.70 -6.40
CA PRO A 143 -16.07 -1.85 -6.70
C PRO A 143 -16.44 -1.79 -8.19
N ALA A 144 -17.72 -1.55 -8.48
CA ALA A 144 -18.15 -1.24 -9.84
C ALA A 144 -17.49 0.08 -10.32
N GLY A 145 -17.02 0.11 -11.58
CA GLY A 145 -16.35 1.27 -12.16
C GLY A 145 -14.85 1.42 -11.84
N VAL A 146 -14.30 0.66 -10.89
CA VAL A 146 -12.85 0.62 -10.65
C VAL A 146 -12.20 -0.34 -11.66
N GLY A 147 -11.02 -0.02 -12.19
CA GLY A 147 -10.29 -0.92 -13.09
C GLY A 147 -9.87 -2.23 -12.40
N ILE A 148 -9.40 -3.24 -13.15
CA ILE A 148 -8.72 -4.39 -12.54
C ILE A 148 -7.25 -4.00 -12.33
N PRO A 149 -6.72 -4.02 -11.09
CA PRO A 149 -5.32 -3.71 -10.84
C PRO A 149 -4.43 -4.73 -11.54
N ILE A 150 -3.29 -4.29 -12.07
CA ILE A 150 -2.36 -5.18 -12.79
C ILE A 150 -1.95 -6.37 -11.93
N ARG A 151 -1.64 -6.12 -10.65
CA ARG A 151 -1.24 -7.19 -9.73
C ARG A 151 -2.31 -8.26 -9.54
N HIS A 152 -3.61 -7.93 -9.70
CA HIS A 152 -4.70 -8.92 -9.67
C HIS A 152 -4.78 -9.73 -10.95
N THR A 153 -4.57 -9.10 -12.11
CA THR A 153 -4.46 -9.81 -13.40
C THR A 153 -3.30 -10.80 -13.36
N LEU A 154 -2.13 -10.36 -12.87
CA LEU A 154 -0.94 -11.20 -12.71
C LEU A 154 -1.15 -12.32 -11.69
N ALA A 155 -1.76 -12.01 -10.54
CA ALA A 155 -2.09 -13.01 -9.53
C ALA A 155 -3.03 -14.08 -10.10
N ALA A 156 -4.05 -13.68 -10.86
CA ALA A 156 -4.98 -14.60 -11.49
C ALA A 156 -4.29 -15.50 -12.52
N GLU A 157 -3.35 -14.98 -13.32
CA GLU A 157 -2.52 -15.77 -14.22
C GLU A 157 -1.64 -16.77 -13.45
N GLY A 158 -0.93 -16.31 -12.43
CA GLY A 158 -0.06 -17.12 -11.57
C GLY A 158 -0.80 -18.23 -10.82
N LEU A 159 -2.01 -17.96 -10.34
CA LEU A 159 -2.89 -18.93 -9.67
C LEU A 159 -3.48 -19.94 -10.66
N ARG A 160 -3.94 -19.49 -11.84
CA ARG A 160 -4.48 -20.39 -12.89
C ARG A 160 -3.43 -21.35 -13.42
N SER A 161 -2.19 -20.90 -13.62
CA SER A 161 -1.08 -21.77 -14.03
C SER A 161 -0.78 -22.89 -13.00
N ARG A 162 -1.20 -22.69 -11.74
CA ARG A 162 -1.11 -23.67 -10.64
C ARG A 162 -2.41 -24.46 -10.41
N GLY A 163 -3.37 -24.33 -11.33
CA GLY A 163 -4.62 -25.09 -11.36
C GLY A 163 -5.77 -24.47 -10.59
N CYS A 164 -5.61 -23.33 -9.92
CA CYS A 164 -6.71 -22.65 -9.22
C CYS A 164 -7.78 -22.16 -10.21
N VAL A 165 -9.04 -22.20 -9.77
CA VAL A 165 -10.16 -21.57 -10.49
C VAL A 165 -10.27 -20.15 -9.98
N VAL A 166 -10.03 -19.16 -10.85
CA VAL A 166 -9.99 -17.74 -10.46
C VAL A 166 -11.01 -16.93 -11.25
N ALA A 167 -11.83 -16.17 -10.54
CA ALA A 167 -12.72 -15.15 -11.11
C ALA A 167 -12.25 -13.74 -10.71
N LEU A 168 -12.46 -12.78 -11.61
CA LEU A 168 -12.23 -11.35 -11.39
C LEU A 168 -13.57 -10.65 -11.61
N GLU A 169 -14.20 -10.14 -10.57
CA GLU A 169 -15.56 -9.57 -10.64
C GLU A 169 -15.62 -8.12 -10.15
N ALA A 170 -16.56 -7.38 -10.74
CA ALA A 170 -16.98 -6.06 -10.27
C ALA A 170 -18.21 -6.24 -9.38
N GLY A 171 -18.09 -5.96 -8.08
CA GLY A 171 -19.09 -6.31 -7.08
C GLY A 171 -19.16 -7.82 -6.84
N VAL A 172 -20.10 -8.22 -5.98
CA VAL A 172 -20.35 -9.62 -5.63
C VAL A 172 -21.64 -10.06 -6.33
N SER A 173 -21.54 -10.97 -7.30
CA SER A 173 -22.68 -11.48 -8.07
C SER A 173 -23.26 -12.78 -7.47
N ALA A 174 -24.33 -13.32 -8.05
CA ALA A 174 -24.89 -14.61 -7.66
C ALA A 174 -23.95 -15.77 -8.05
N GLY A 175 -23.68 -16.72 -7.15
CA GLY A 175 -22.74 -17.83 -7.38
C GLY A 175 -21.41 -17.71 -6.62
N VAL A 176 -21.25 -16.65 -5.81
CA VAL A 176 -20.06 -16.39 -5.00
C VAL A 176 -19.91 -17.42 -3.86
N GLU A 177 -20.96 -18.18 -3.55
CA GLU A 177 -20.93 -19.28 -2.57
C GLU A 177 -19.91 -20.36 -2.94
N ALA A 178 -19.56 -20.48 -4.21
CA ALA A 178 -18.65 -21.48 -4.70
C ALA A 178 -17.16 -21.13 -4.49
N PHE A 179 -16.82 -19.90 -4.09
CA PHE A 179 -15.43 -19.51 -3.84
C PHE A 179 -15.01 -19.77 -2.39
N GLU A 180 -13.79 -20.28 -2.23
CA GLU A 180 -13.20 -20.65 -0.95
C GLU A 180 -12.34 -19.53 -0.33
N VAL A 181 -11.90 -18.55 -1.13
CA VAL A 181 -11.13 -17.38 -0.68
C VAL A 181 -11.56 -16.17 -1.51
N ILE A 182 -11.77 -15.02 -0.86
CA ILE A 182 -12.10 -13.75 -1.49
C ILE A 182 -10.94 -12.77 -1.28
N ILE A 183 -10.49 -12.13 -2.35
CA ILE A 183 -9.46 -11.06 -2.33
C ILE A 183 -10.12 -9.77 -2.82
N ALA A 184 -10.32 -8.82 -1.93
CA ALA A 184 -11.05 -7.58 -2.20
C ALA A 184 -10.10 -6.40 -2.41
N HIS A 185 -10.20 -5.72 -3.56
CA HIS A 185 -9.49 -4.49 -3.85
C HIS A 185 -10.34 -3.27 -3.51
N ARG A 186 -9.83 -2.39 -2.64
CA ARG A 186 -10.51 -1.13 -2.24
C ARG A 186 -12.01 -1.30 -1.94
N PRO A 187 -12.41 -2.31 -1.14
CA PRO A 187 -13.83 -2.58 -0.92
C PRO A 187 -14.55 -1.41 -0.24
N HIS A 188 -13.82 -0.57 0.50
CA HIS A 188 -14.34 0.60 1.20
C HIS A 188 -14.93 1.68 0.31
N ALA A 189 -14.64 1.64 -0.99
CA ALA A 189 -15.18 2.60 -1.95
C ALA A 189 -16.61 2.25 -2.42
N ASP A 190 -17.15 1.09 -2.03
CA ASP A 190 -18.51 0.65 -2.40
C ASP A 190 -19.23 0.03 -1.19
N PRO A 191 -20.21 0.74 -0.58
CA PRO A 191 -20.97 0.24 0.56
C PRO A 191 -21.73 -1.06 0.26
N SER A 192 -22.19 -1.26 -0.98
CA SER A 192 -22.92 -2.49 -1.37
C SER A 192 -21.98 -3.69 -1.43
N LEU A 193 -20.76 -3.47 -1.92
CA LEU A 193 -19.70 -4.48 -1.88
C LEU A 193 -19.34 -4.82 -0.43
N MET A 194 -19.17 -3.83 0.44
CA MET A 194 -18.88 -4.05 1.86
C MET A 194 -19.95 -4.90 2.55
N LYS A 195 -21.23 -4.61 2.28
CA LYS A 195 -22.34 -5.42 2.80
C LYS A 195 -22.29 -6.87 2.31
N ALA A 196 -21.98 -7.08 1.03
CA ALA A 196 -21.85 -8.43 0.47
C ALA A 196 -20.65 -9.19 1.07
N LEU A 197 -19.52 -8.52 1.27
CA LEU A 197 -18.35 -9.11 1.93
C LEU A 197 -18.64 -9.52 3.38
N ALA A 198 -19.34 -8.68 4.14
CA ALA A 198 -19.74 -9.00 5.51
C ALA A 198 -20.59 -10.28 5.58
N GLN A 199 -21.52 -10.47 4.63
CA GLN A 199 -22.31 -11.69 4.53
C GLN A 199 -21.45 -12.93 4.25
N ARG A 200 -20.36 -12.80 3.47
CA ARG A 200 -19.44 -13.90 3.17
C ARG A 200 -18.54 -14.23 4.36
N VAL A 201 -18.05 -13.22 5.06
CA VAL A 201 -17.30 -13.40 6.31
C VAL A 201 -18.15 -14.12 7.35
N ALA A 202 -19.45 -13.77 7.47
CA ALA A 202 -20.39 -14.47 8.34
C ALA A 202 -20.61 -15.95 7.98
N MET A 203 -20.26 -16.38 6.75
CA MET A 203 -20.30 -17.78 6.30
C MET A 203 -18.95 -18.50 6.46
N ASP A 204 -18.02 -17.94 7.25
CA ASP A 204 -16.66 -18.43 7.45
C ASP A 204 -15.91 -18.59 6.12
N VAL A 205 -15.99 -17.59 5.23
CA VAL A 205 -15.20 -17.55 3.98
C VAL A 205 -14.08 -16.53 4.15
N PRO A 206 -12.80 -16.93 4.01
CA PRO A 206 -11.67 -16.02 4.15
C PRO A 206 -11.75 -14.79 3.27
N LEU A 207 -11.53 -13.64 3.89
CA LEU A 207 -11.43 -12.34 3.24
C LEU A 207 -10.00 -11.81 3.36
N VAL A 208 -9.35 -11.64 2.22
CA VAL A 208 -8.11 -10.87 2.11
C VAL A 208 -8.44 -9.49 1.55
N VAL A 209 -8.00 -8.43 2.22
CA VAL A 209 -8.17 -7.05 1.71
C VAL A 209 -6.86 -6.57 1.13
N ASP A 210 -6.86 -6.27 -0.17
CA ASP A 210 -5.71 -5.72 -0.88
C ASP A 210 -5.69 -4.20 -0.78
N VAL A 211 -4.70 -3.69 -0.04
CA VAL A 211 -4.44 -2.27 0.20
C VAL A 211 -3.25 -1.86 -0.65
N ASP A 212 -3.55 -1.16 -1.75
CA ASP A 212 -2.61 -0.81 -2.81
C ASP A 212 -2.04 0.61 -2.67
N LEU A 213 -2.61 1.42 -1.78
CA LEU A 213 -2.18 2.78 -1.43
C LEU A 213 -2.29 2.98 0.08
N ASP A 214 -1.47 3.87 0.62
CA ASP A 214 -1.69 4.39 1.96
C ASP A 214 -2.84 5.41 1.94
N PHE A 215 -4.06 4.92 2.12
CA PHE A 215 -5.28 5.73 2.13
C PHE A 215 -5.33 6.73 3.29
N GLU A 216 -4.59 6.48 4.37
CA GLU A 216 -4.57 7.35 5.55
C GLU A 216 -3.64 8.54 5.38
N GLN A 217 -2.63 8.42 4.52
CA GLN A 217 -1.71 9.50 4.18
C GLN A 217 -1.94 10.08 2.77
N LEU A 218 -2.98 9.61 2.06
CA LEU A 218 -3.25 9.95 0.67
C LEU A 218 -3.40 11.46 0.46
N PRO A 219 -2.57 12.09 -0.40
CA PRO A 219 -2.68 13.51 -0.68
C PRO A 219 -3.98 13.87 -1.40
N GLY A 220 -4.57 15.01 -1.05
CA GLY A 220 -5.81 15.51 -1.65
C GLY A 220 -5.70 15.91 -3.14
N ASN A 221 -4.50 15.92 -3.73
CA ASN A 221 -4.31 16.14 -5.17
C ASN A 221 -3.89 14.84 -5.91
N HIS A 222 -3.85 13.70 -5.22
CA HIS A 222 -3.47 12.43 -5.81
C HIS A 222 -4.54 11.91 -6.78
N ALA A 223 -4.15 11.21 -7.84
CA ALA A 223 -5.08 10.66 -8.85
C ALA A 223 -6.16 9.75 -8.21
N GLY A 224 -5.79 9.00 -7.17
CA GLY A 224 -6.67 8.14 -6.38
C GLY A 224 -7.47 8.85 -5.28
N GLN A 225 -7.49 10.19 -5.19
CA GLN A 225 -8.13 10.93 -4.10
C GLN A 225 -9.60 10.53 -3.83
N GLY A 226 -10.33 10.10 -4.87
CA GLY A 226 -11.72 9.65 -4.74
C GLY A 226 -11.90 8.39 -3.89
N PHE A 227 -10.81 7.64 -3.67
CA PHE A 227 -10.76 6.45 -2.82
C PHE A 227 -10.13 6.71 -1.44
N GLY A 228 -9.75 7.96 -1.16
CA GLY A 228 -9.20 8.38 0.12
C GLY A 228 -10.25 8.36 1.24
N LEU A 229 -9.80 8.68 2.46
CA LEU A 229 -10.65 8.69 3.65
C LEU A 229 -11.27 10.07 3.93
N GLY A 230 -11.53 10.84 2.87
CA GLY A 230 -11.98 12.24 2.97
C GLY A 230 -13.39 12.42 3.53
N THR A 231 -14.21 11.37 3.49
CA THR A 231 -15.55 11.36 4.10
C THR A 231 -15.59 10.42 5.32
N PRO A 232 -16.41 10.74 6.35
CA PRO A 232 -16.61 9.85 7.48
C PRO A 232 -17.10 8.46 7.07
N GLU A 233 -17.92 8.35 6.03
CA GLU A 233 -18.40 7.06 5.52
C GLU A 233 -17.26 6.20 4.94
N GLN A 234 -16.43 6.76 4.08
CA GLN A 234 -15.28 6.04 3.51
C GLN A 234 -14.27 5.62 4.57
N ALA A 235 -13.99 6.50 5.54
CA ALA A 235 -13.11 6.20 6.67
C ALA A 235 -13.62 4.99 7.47
N ARG A 236 -14.93 4.91 7.69
CA ARG A 236 -15.56 3.79 8.40
C ARG A 236 -15.54 2.50 7.61
N LEU A 237 -15.87 2.56 6.33
CA LEU A 237 -15.86 1.39 5.47
C LEU A 237 -14.44 0.83 5.31
N TYR A 238 -13.43 1.70 5.28
CA TYR A 238 -12.02 1.30 5.29
C TYR A 238 -11.65 0.58 6.58
N MET A 239 -11.98 1.16 7.74
CA MET A 239 -11.73 0.52 9.03
C MET A 239 -12.46 -0.82 9.15
N ALA A 240 -13.73 -0.88 8.74
CA ALA A 240 -14.51 -2.11 8.73
C ALA A 240 -13.89 -3.17 7.82
N ALA A 241 -13.37 -2.79 6.64
CA ALA A 241 -12.69 -3.71 5.74
C ALA A 241 -11.46 -4.33 6.40
N LEU A 242 -10.63 -3.51 7.05
CA LEU A 242 -9.43 -3.99 7.76
C LEU A 242 -9.76 -4.88 8.96
N LEU A 243 -10.87 -4.63 9.67
CA LEU A 243 -11.33 -5.43 10.80
C LEU A 243 -11.93 -6.77 10.38
N MET A 244 -12.60 -6.82 9.24
CA MET A 244 -13.19 -8.05 8.69
C MET A 244 -12.16 -8.94 7.99
N ALA A 245 -11.00 -8.40 7.59
CA ALA A 245 -10.00 -9.13 6.86
C ALA A 245 -9.30 -10.19 7.74
N ASP A 246 -9.24 -11.44 7.26
CA ASP A 246 -8.38 -12.48 7.83
C ASP A 246 -6.91 -12.16 7.59
N ALA A 247 -6.62 -11.51 6.45
CA ALA A 247 -5.31 -10.95 6.14
C ALA A 247 -5.44 -9.65 5.32
N VAL A 248 -4.55 -8.71 5.58
CA VAL A 248 -4.36 -7.51 4.75
C VAL A 248 -3.17 -7.75 3.84
N LEU A 249 -3.35 -7.53 2.55
CA LEU A 249 -2.33 -7.67 1.54
C LEU A 249 -1.82 -6.29 1.12
N VAL A 250 -0.50 -6.11 1.09
CA VAL A 250 0.15 -4.89 0.60
C VAL A 250 1.31 -5.25 -0.34
N SER A 251 1.85 -4.25 -1.04
CA SER A 251 2.97 -4.43 -1.99
C SER A 251 4.35 -4.03 -1.45
N GLY A 252 4.44 -3.35 -0.30
CA GLY A 252 5.70 -2.88 0.29
C GLY A 252 5.78 -3.07 1.80
N GLU A 253 6.99 -3.27 2.32
CA GLU A 253 7.23 -3.55 3.74
C GLU A 253 6.95 -2.35 4.65
N GLU A 254 7.09 -1.11 4.17
CA GLU A 254 6.84 0.09 5.00
C GLU A 254 5.35 0.20 5.37
N LEU A 255 4.46 0.08 4.40
CA LEU A 255 3.01 0.03 4.66
C LEU A 255 2.67 -1.20 5.50
N ALA A 256 3.35 -2.33 5.27
CA ALA A 256 3.14 -3.53 6.06
C ALA A 256 3.52 -3.32 7.54
N GLY A 257 4.65 -2.68 7.80
CA GLY A 257 5.12 -2.33 9.14
C GLY A 257 4.12 -1.43 9.85
N MET A 258 3.59 -0.40 9.16
CA MET A 258 2.55 0.47 9.71
C MET A 258 1.30 -0.31 10.14
N LEU A 259 0.76 -1.15 9.24
CA LEU A 259 -0.46 -1.91 9.50
C LEU A 259 -0.25 -3.02 10.55
N ARG A 260 0.92 -3.68 10.58
CA ARG A 260 1.28 -4.67 11.61
C ARG A 260 1.38 -4.03 13.00
N ASN A 261 1.95 -2.82 13.09
CA ASN A 261 2.04 -2.08 14.36
C ASN A 261 0.66 -1.71 14.93
N ARG A 262 -0.39 -1.72 14.09
CA ARG A 262 -1.78 -1.52 14.50
C ARG A 262 -2.53 -2.83 14.76
N GLY A 263 -1.84 -3.97 14.71
CA GLY A 263 -2.40 -5.28 15.04
C GLY A 263 -3.03 -6.03 13.88
N HIS A 264 -2.93 -5.54 12.63
CA HIS A 264 -3.43 -6.27 11.48
C HIS A 264 -2.52 -7.44 11.09
N GLN A 265 -3.13 -8.53 10.62
CA GLN A 265 -2.40 -9.64 10.01
C GLN A 265 -2.00 -9.27 8.58
N VAL A 266 -0.75 -8.87 8.37
CA VAL A 266 -0.32 -8.35 7.06
C VAL A 266 0.58 -9.32 6.31
N ARG A 267 0.26 -9.54 5.03
CA ARG A 267 1.05 -10.25 4.04
C ARG A 267 1.59 -9.26 3.02
N VAL A 268 2.83 -9.47 2.60
CA VAL A 268 3.48 -8.64 1.58
C VAL A 268 3.68 -9.48 0.35
N ILE A 269 3.08 -9.05 -0.77
CA ILE A 269 3.39 -9.61 -2.08
C ILE A 269 3.72 -8.42 -2.99
N PRO A 270 4.99 -8.25 -3.39
CA PRO A 270 5.40 -7.08 -4.15
C PRO A 270 4.74 -7.03 -5.53
N GLU A 271 4.94 -5.90 -6.21
CA GLU A 271 4.48 -5.72 -7.58
C GLU A 271 5.24 -6.66 -8.53
N GLY A 272 4.52 -7.24 -9.49
CA GLY A 272 5.08 -8.16 -10.46
C GLY A 272 4.93 -7.66 -11.91
N TRP A 273 5.49 -8.43 -12.83
CA TRP A 273 5.29 -8.26 -14.28
C TRP A 273 5.08 -9.64 -14.94
N SER A 274 4.57 -9.67 -16.17
CA SER A 274 4.40 -10.93 -16.92
C SER A 274 5.02 -10.80 -18.30
N GLN A 275 5.80 -11.82 -18.68
CA GLN A 275 6.30 -11.99 -20.04
C GLN A 275 5.17 -12.22 -21.08
N GLY A 276 3.94 -12.49 -20.61
CA GLY A 276 2.76 -12.55 -21.46
C GLY A 276 2.53 -11.26 -22.26
N ASN A 277 2.92 -10.10 -21.70
CA ASN A 277 2.99 -8.86 -22.46
C ASN A 277 4.33 -8.73 -23.20
N ARG A 278 4.34 -9.13 -24.48
CA ARG A 278 5.54 -9.10 -25.34
C ARG A 278 6.13 -7.70 -25.57
N LEU A 279 5.40 -6.62 -25.24
CA LEU A 279 5.93 -5.27 -25.34
C LEU A 279 7.07 -5.01 -24.34
N TRP A 280 7.19 -5.80 -23.27
CA TRP A 280 8.34 -5.77 -22.36
C TRP A 280 9.66 -6.11 -23.07
N GLU A 281 9.61 -7.00 -24.06
CA GLU A 281 10.79 -7.45 -24.80
C GLU A 281 11.03 -6.69 -26.10
N LYS A 282 10.06 -5.86 -26.53
CA LYS A 282 10.14 -5.11 -27.78
C LYS A 282 11.36 -4.17 -27.76
N PRO A 283 12.34 -4.35 -28.67
CA PRO A 283 13.51 -3.49 -28.73
C PRO A 283 13.12 -2.02 -28.90
N SER A 284 13.80 -1.13 -28.19
CA SER A 284 13.65 0.31 -28.41
C SER A 284 14.17 0.69 -29.79
N SER A 285 13.43 1.54 -30.51
CA SER A 285 13.90 2.08 -31.80
C SER A 285 15.19 2.88 -31.60
N PRO A 286 16.20 2.71 -32.47
CA PRO A 286 17.41 3.52 -32.42
C PRO A 286 17.07 5.01 -32.48
N ARG A 287 17.74 5.80 -31.66
CA ARG A 287 17.57 7.25 -31.58
C ARG A 287 18.91 7.93 -31.35
N HIS A 288 19.00 9.19 -31.76
CA HIS A 288 20.19 10.03 -31.59
C HIS A 288 20.20 10.78 -30.25
N THR A 289 19.10 10.72 -29.50
CA THR A 289 18.92 11.38 -28.21
C THR A 289 19.07 10.41 -27.04
N ILE A 290 19.35 10.94 -25.85
CA ILE A 290 19.23 10.24 -24.57
C ILE A 290 17.97 10.76 -23.89
N ASN A 291 16.93 9.93 -23.83
CA ASN A 291 15.64 10.32 -23.31
C ASN A 291 15.58 10.15 -21.79
N LEU A 292 15.44 11.27 -21.08
CA LEU A 292 15.22 11.31 -19.63
C LEU A 292 13.71 11.25 -19.35
N GLY A 293 13.25 10.16 -18.75
CA GLY A 293 11.83 9.85 -18.61
C GLY A 293 11.27 10.14 -17.22
N LEU A 294 10.16 10.87 -17.13
CA LEU A 294 9.32 10.97 -15.92
C LEU A 294 8.02 10.22 -16.18
N VAL A 295 7.69 9.23 -15.34
CA VAL A 295 6.49 8.40 -15.50
C VAL A 295 5.52 8.67 -14.38
N ALA A 296 4.31 9.13 -14.72
CA ALA A 296 3.18 9.31 -13.81
C ALA A 296 3.47 10.11 -12.51
N GLY A 297 4.53 10.93 -12.50
CA GLY A 297 4.90 11.73 -11.33
C GLY A 297 3.87 12.81 -10.98
N GLN A 298 3.89 13.27 -9.74
CA GLN A 298 3.16 14.46 -9.29
C GLN A 298 4.03 15.71 -9.42
N VAL A 299 3.40 16.87 -9.63
CA VAL A 299 4.12 18.15 -9.77
C VAL A 299 5.00 18.42 -8.55
N GLU A 300 4.44 18.19 -7.36
CA GLU A 300 5.10 18.44 -6.09
C GLU A 300 6.31 17.53 -5.90
N ASP A 301 6.25 16.29 -6.40
CA ASP A 301 7.35 15.33 -6.32
C ASP A 301 8.51 15.68 -7.25
N VAL A 302 8.19 16.19 -8.44
CA VAL A 302 9.20 16.57 -9.44
C VAL A 302 9.83 17.93 -9.12
N ALA A 303 9.08 18.85 -8.52
CA ALA A 303 9.49 20.24 -8.31
C ALA A 303 10.87 20.40 -7.62
N PRO A 304 11.24 19.64 -6.57
CA PRO A 304 12.55 19.73 -5.95
C PRO A 304 13.72 19.40 -6.89
N ALA A 305 13.58 18.35 -7.72
CA ALA A 305 14.62 17.91 -8.65
C ALA A 305 14.65 18.72 -9.95
N ARG A 306 13.56 19.44 -10.27
CA ARG A 306 13.35 20.18 -11.52
C ARG A 306 14.56 21.04 -11.92
N ARG A 307 15.14 21.80 -10.98
CA ARG A 307 16.24 22.73 -11.29
C ARG A 307 17.47 21.99 -11.82
N MET A 308 17.83 20.86 -11.22
CA MET A 308 18.98 20.07 -11.66
C MET A 308 18.68 19.32 -12.98
N ILE A 309 17.47 18.80 -13.15
CA ILE A 309 17.03 18.18 -14.40
C ILE A 309 17.11 19.18 -15.56
N LEU A 310 16.61 20.42 -15.38
CA LEU A 310 16.70 21.47 -16.39
C LEU A 310 18.14 21.86 -16.71
N ARG A 311 19.02 21.89 -15.71
CA ARG A 311 20.45 22.16 -15.91
C ARG A 311 21.06 21.11 -16.83
N ILE A 312 20.82 19.82 -16.54
CA ILE A 312 21.29 18.70 -17.37
C ILE A 312 20.77 18.81 -18.81
N LEU A 313 19.47 19.06 -18.99
CA LEU A 313 18.86 19.15 -20.32
C LEU A 313 19.46 20.31 -21.16
N ARG A 314 19.86 21.40 -20.52
CA ARG A 314 20.51 22.55 -21.17
C ARG A 314 21.99 22.28 -21.48
N GLU A 315 22.69 21.62 -20.57
CA GLU A 315 24.12 21.33 -20.68
C GLU A 315 24.42 20.26 -21.73
N PHE A 316 23.52 19.29 -21.92
CA PHE A 316 23.66 18.18 -22.85
C PHE A 316 22.64 18.26 -24.00
N PRO A 317 23.01 18.83 -25.17
CA PRO A 317 22.12 19.00 -26.32
C PRO A 317 21.51 17.71 -26.85
N GLN A 318 22.21 16.57 -26.66
CA GLN A 318 21.77 15.24 -27.07
C GLN A 318 20.71 14.62 -26.15
N THR A 319 20.28 15.27 -25.07
CA THR A 319 19.25 14.71 -24.18
C THR A 319 17.85 15.12 -24.63
N GLN A 320 16.80 14.43 -24.24
CA GLN A 320 15.42 14.86 -24.46
C GLN A 320 14.58 14.52 -23.25
N LEU A 321 13.69 15.42 -22.83
CA LEU A 321 12.73 15.11 -21.77
C LEU A 321 11.57 14.29 -22.36
N VAL A 322 11.22 13.19 -21.71
CA VAL A 322 10.01 12.43 -22.01
C VAL A 322 9.14 12.39 -20.77
N VAL A 323 7.91 12.88 -20.86
CA VAL A 323 6.94 12.81 -19.76
C VAL A 323 5.81 11.87 -20.17
N VAL A 324 5.57 10.86 -19.35
CA VAL A 324 4.55 9.83 -19.58
C VAL A 324 3.42 10.04 -18.59
N GLY A 325 2.21 10.33 -19.07
CA GLY A 325 0.99 10.38 -18.26
C GLY A 325 0.57 11.75 -17.76
N ASN A 326 1.40 12.46 -16.99
CA ASN A 326 0.96 13.69 -16.30
C ASN A 326 1.27 14.98 -17.10
N PRO A 327 0.26 15.67 -17.67
CA PRO A 327 0.47 16.89 -18.44
C PRO A 327 0.96 18.07 -17.59
N GLN A 328 0.62 18.13 -16.30
CA GLN A 328 1.09 19.19 -15.41
C GLN A 328 2.59 19.06 -15.13
N VAL A 329 3.11 17.83 -15.02
CA VAL A 329 4.55 17.59 -14.96
C VAL A 329 5.24 18.01 -16.25
N TYR A 330 4.62 17.75 -17.41
CA TYR A 330 5.15 18.24 -18.70
C TYR A 330 5.21 19.77 -18.79
N GLN A 331 4.23 20.46 -18.21
CA GLN A 331 4.18 21.93 -18.13
C GLN A 331 5.30 22.52 -17.26
N LEU A 332 5.80 21.80 -16.23
CA LEU A 332 6.94 22.25 -15.42
C LEU A 332 8.19 22.56 -16.26
N PHE A 333 8.31 21.96 -17.43
CA PHE A 333 9.46 22.08 -18.31
C PHE A 333 9.19 22.93 -19.57
N GLU A 334 8.17 23.79 -19.56
CA GLU A 334 7.88 24.72 -20.67
C GLU A 334 9.03 25.68 -21.02
N GLY A 335 9.98 25.87 -20.10
CA GLY A 335 11.21 26.62 -20.37
C GLY A 335 12.20 25.91 -21.31
N LEU A 336 11.89 24.72 -21.80
CA LEU A 336 12.65 24.00 -22.82
C LEU A 336 11.98 24.14 -24.20
N PRO A 337 12.75 24.16 -25.30
CA PRO A 337 12.19 24.12 -26.65
C PRO A 337 11.29 22.89 -26.85
N GLU A 338 10.20 23.04 -27.61
CA GLU A 338 9.26 21.95 -27.88
C GLU A 338 9.95 20.71 -28.48
N ALA A 339 10.91 20.90 -29.39
CA ALA A 339 11.71 19.81 -29.97
C ALA A 339 12.57 19.03 -28.95
N ARG A 340 12.73 19.53 -27.72
CA ARG A 340 13.52 18.91 -26.63
C ARG A 340 12.65 18.28 -25.55
N ARG A 341 11.34 18.23 -25.74
CA ARG A 341 10.38 17.59 -24.82
C ARG A 341 9.34 16.78 -25.58
N LEU A 342 8.96 15.63 -25.05
CA LEU A 342 7.96 14.74 -25.61
C LEU A 342 6.95 14.37 -24.53
N PHE A 343 5.67 14.50 -24.83
CA PHE A 343 4.59 14.03 -23.97
C PHE A 343 3.99 12.75 -24.54
N LEU A 344 3.87 11.73 -23.71
CA LEU A 344 3.25 10.45 -24.03
C LEU A 344 2.03 10.25 -23.12
N PRO A 345 0.81 10.21 -23.66
CA PRO A 345 -0.39 10.03 -22.84
C PRO A 345 -0.44 8.61 -22.24
N LEU A 346 -0.99 8.49 -21.03
CA LEU A 346 -1.46 7.24 -20.44
C LEU A 346 -2.99 7.28 -20.39
N ALA A 347 -3.66 6.14 -20.58
CA ALA A 347 -5.12 6.10 -20.51
C ALA A 347 -5.62 6.20 -19.07
N SER A 348 -4.79 5.83 -18.08
CA SER A 348 -5.05 6.08 -16.66
C SER A 348 -3.93 6.89 -16.01
N ALA A 349 -4.32 7.86 -15.19
CA ALA A 349 -3.41 8.61 -14.34
C ALA A 349 -3.13 7.90 -13.00
N GLU A 350 -3.86 6.84 -12.67
CA GLU A 350 -3.64 6.04 -11.46
C GLU A 350 -2.56 4.97 -11.70
N ASP A 351 -1.50 4.99 -10.87
CA ASP A 351 -0.35 4.09 -10.99
C ASP A 351 -0.70 2.61 -10.95
N ASN A 352 -1.80 2.26 -10.27
CA ASN A 352 -2.24 0.88 -10.11
C ASN A 352 -2.86 0.27 -11.37
N PHE A 353 -3.14 1.10 -12.38
CA PHE A 353 -3.75 0.72 -13.64
C PHE A 353 -2.85 1.20 -14.79
N ARG A 354 -1.83 0.42 -15.16
CA ARG A 354 -1.11 0.62 -16.44
C ARG A 354 -1.88 -0.03 -17.58
N ASP A 355 -1.83 0.62 -18.73
CA ASP A 355 -2.34 0.05 -19.97
C ASP A 355 -1.42 -1.05 -20.49
N GLU A 356 -1.95 -1.95 -21.33
CA GLU A 356 -1.16 -2.98 -22.00
C GLU A 356 -0.01 -2.38 -22.83
N ASP A 357 -0.17 -1.15 -23.33
CA ASP A 357 0.83 -0.44 -24.13
C ASP A 357 1.93 0.25 -23.29
N PHE A 358 1.79 0.29 -21.96
CA PHE A 358 2.75 0.96 -21.09
C PHE A 358 4.21 0.51 -21.30
N PRO A 359 4.55 -0.79 -21.49
CA PRO A 359 5.93 -1.19 -21.75
C PRO A 359 6.50 -0.60 -23.04
N TYR A 360 5.65 -0.34 -24.03
CA TYR A 360 6.04 0.31 -25.27
C TYR A 360 6.33 1.81 -25.06
N LEU A 361 5.51 2.49 -24.25
CA LEU A 361 5.74 3.89 -23.86
C LEU A 361 7.02 4.03 -23.03
N LEU A 362 7.23 3.14 -22.06
CA LEU A 362 8.44 3.09 -21.26
C LEU A 362 9.68 2.82 -22.12
N GLY A 363 9.53 2.08 -23.23
CA GLY A 363 10.57 1.91 -24.25
C GLY A 363 11.06 3.20 -24.91
N GLN A 364 10.34 4.32 -24.76
CA GLN A 364 10.77 5.65 -25.22
C GLN A 364 11.73 6.35 -24.25
N VAL A 365 12.07 5.72 -23.12
CA VAL A 365 12.94 6.25 -22.08
C VAL A 365 14.28 5.51 -22.09
N ASP A 366 15.39 6.25 -21.92
CA ASP A 366 16.75 5.71 -21.81
C ASP A 366 17.30 5.80 -20.39
N ILE A 367 16.86 6.80 -19.61
CA ILE A 367 17.13 6.94 -18.18
C ILE A 367 15.82 7.32 -17.50
N LEU A 368 15.33 6.50 -16.57
CA LEU A 368 14.15 6.81 -15.77
C LEU A 368 14.51 7.78 -14.63
N LEU A 369 13.67 8.78 -14.41
CA LEU A 369 13.71 9.70 -13.29
C LEU A 369 12.51 9.38 -12.37
N ALA A 370 12.79 9.06 -11.11
CA ALA A 370 11.77 8.81 -10.09
C ALA A 370 11.94 9.76 -8.89
N PRO A 371 11.72 11.08 -9.08
CA PRO A 371 11.74 12.04 -7.98
C PRO A 371 10.51 11.86 -7.09
N MET A 372 10.71 11.93 -5.77
CA MET A 372 9.66 11.86 -4.76
C MET A 372 10.00 12.76 -3.59
N ARG A 373 8.99 13.44 -3.04
CA ARG A 373 9.11 14.12 -1.75
C ARG A 373 9.09 13.11 -0.61
N GLN A 374 9.74 13.46 0.48
CA GLN A 374 9.73 12.70 1.73
C GLN A 374 8.44 13.00 2.52
N THR A 375 7.29 12.58 1.98
CA THR A 375 5.97 12.66 2.63
C THR A 375 5.60 11.30 3.22
N PRO A 376 4.76 11.22 4.27
CA PRO A 376 4.32 9.93 4.82
C PRO A 376 3.79 8.96 3.76
N PHE A 377 2.98 9.46 2.82
CA PHE A 377 2.49 8.68 1.69
C PHE A 377 3.62 8.10 0.82
N ASN A 378 4.56 8.93 0.37
CA ASN A 378 5.66 8.48 -0.47
C ASN A 378 6.63 7.56 0.28
N MET A 379 6.74 7.67 1.60
CA MET A 379 7.56 6.75 2.40
C MET A 379 7.01 5.32 2.38
N THR A 380 5.73 5.15 2.06
CA THR A 380 5.05 3.85 1.95
C THR A 380 4.79 3.38 0.52
N CYS A 381 5.27 4.13 -0.48
CA CYS A 381 5.03 3.80 -1.88
C CYS A 381 5.69 2.46 -2.27
N SER A 382 5.24 1.89 -3.39
CA SER A 382 5.89 0.70 -3.96
C SER A 382 7.06 1.08 -4.86
N ASP A 383 7.95 0.13 -5.10
CA ASP A 383 9.08 0.22 -6.02
C ASP A 383 8.72 -0.16 -7.47
N ARG A 384 7.41 -0.19 -7.81
CA ARG A 384 6.90 -0.65 -9.10
C ARG A 384 7.64 -0.04 -10.29
N VAL A 385 7.79 1.28 -10.30
CA VAL A 385 8.38 1.99 -11.44
C VAL A 385 9.86 1.60 -11.67
N LEU A 386 10.58 1.22 -10.61
CA LEU A 386 11.96 0.72 -10.71
C LEU A 386 12.00 -0.72 -11.21
N MET A 387 11.04 -1.54 -10.76
CA MET A 387 10.84 -2.88 -11.31
C MET A 387 10.54 -2.81 -12.81
N GLU A 388 9.58 -1.98 -13.23
CA GLU A 388 9.20 -1.76 -14.63
C GLU A 388 10.39 -1.31 -15.49
N ALA A 389 11.20 -0.37 -14.98
CA ALA A 389 12.44 0.05 -15.64
C ALA A 389 13.45 -1.10 -15.73
N GLY A 390 13.59 -1.89 -14.66
CA GLY A 390 14.43 -3.08 -14.61
C GLY A 390 14.07 -4.08 -15.71
N VAL A 391 12.78 -4.41 -15.90
CA VAL A 391 12.31 -5.33 -16.95
C VAL A 391 12.81 -4.90 -18.34
N ARG A 392 12.72 -3.59 -18.62
CA ARG A 392 13.19 -2.97 -19.88
C ARG A 392 14.71 -2.77 -19.94
N GLY A 393 15.44 -3.00 -18.85
CA GLY A 393 16.86 -2.71 -18.73
C GLY A 393 17.19 -1.22 -18.77
N ILE A 394 16.30 -0.37 -18.27
CA ILE A 394 16.45 1.09 -18.23
C ILE A 394 17.08 1.46 -16.88
N PRO A 395 18.26 2.11 -16.85
CA PRO A 395 18.82 2.63 -15.62
C PRO A 395 17.98 3.78 -15.07
N TRP A 396 17.98 3.97 -13.76
CA TRP A 396 17.17 5.00 -13.10
C TRP A 396 17.96 5.88 -12.14
N VAL A 397 17.46 7.11 -11.91
CA VAL A 397 17.84 7.96 -10.76
C VAL A 397 16.57 8.22 -9.96
N ALA A 398 16.61 7.93 -8.67
CA ALA A 398 15.42 8.00 -7.81
C ALA A 398 15.70 8.73 -6.50
N SER A 399 14.65 9.27 -5.87
CA SER A 399 14.79 9.85 -4.52
C SER A 399 14.98 8.76 -3.47
N ALA A 400 15.62 9.10 -2.36
CA ALA A 400 15.86 8.20 -1.23
C ALA A 400 14.59 7.91 -0.42
N VAL A 401 13.59 7.26 -1.01
CA VAL A 401 12.45 6.67 -0.29
C VAL A 401 12.75 5.19 0.01
N PRO A 402 12.12 4.57 1.04
CA PRO A 402 12.54 3.25 1.50
C PRO A 402 12.41 2.16 0.45
N ALA A 403 11.29 2.11 -0.29
CA ALA A 403 11.08 1.12 -1.33
C ALA A 403 12.14 1.20 -2.43
N PHE A 404 12.53 2.41 -2.83
CA PHE A 404 13.57 2.61 -3.85
C PHE A 404 14.96 2.25 -3.35
N THR A 405 15.25 2.58 -2.09
CA THR A 405 16.51 2.22 -1.45
C THR A 405 16.64 0.71 -1.27
N ALA A 406 15.54 0.04 -0.89
CA ALA A 406 15.47 -1.41 -0.73
C ALA A 406 15.58 -2.17 -2.07
N TRP A 407 15.08 -1.59 -3.16
CA TRP A 407 15.23 -2.16 -4.50
C TRP A 407 16.70 -2.30 -4.91
N ALA A 408 17.54 -1.31 -4.51
CA ALA A 408 19.01 -1.26 -4.57
C ALA A 408 19.70 -1.42 -5.94
N GLU A 409 19.06 -2.05 -6.93
CA GLU A 409 19.68 -2.50 -8.16
C GLU A 409 19.19 -1.76 -9.41
N GLY A 410 20.13 -1.52 -10.32
CA GLY A 410 19.86 -0.95 -11.63
C GLY A 410 19.66 0.55 -11.72
N GLY A 411 20.05 1.29 -10.67
CA GLY A 411 20.07 2.75 -10.72
C GLY A 411 20.83 3.37 -9.56
N LEU A 412 20.57 4.66 -9.35
CA LEU A 412 21.28 5.51 -8.40
C LEU A 412 20.28 6.28 -7.53
N ILE A 413 20.57 6.40 -6.23
CA ILE A 413 19.72 7.12 -5.28
C ILE A 413 20.28 8.52 -5.05
N ALA A 414 19.41 9.52 -5.21
CA ALA A 414 19.68 10.91 -4.85
C ALA A 414 19.12 11.21 -3.46
N HIS A 415 20.00 11.55 -2.52
CA HIS A 415 19.62 11.94 -1.15
C HIS A 415 19.32 13.44 -1.03
N SER A 416 19.68 14.22 -2.04
CA SER A 416 19.44 15.67 -2.11
C SER A 416 19.09 16.11 -3.53
N PRO A 417 18.38 17.24 -3.71
CA PRO A 417 18.14 17.84 -5.02
C PRO A 417 19.43 18.05 -5.83
N GLU A 418 20.53 18.40 -5.18
CA GLU A 418 21.83 18.69 -5.80
C GLU A 418 22.49 17.45 -6.40
N GLU A 419 22.36 16.28 -5.75
CA GLU A 419 22.93 15.02 -6.23
C GLU A 419 22.36 14.59 -7.59
N TRP A 420 21.11 14.96 -7.92
CA TRP A 420 20.51 14.67 -9.22
C TRP A 420 21.41 15.11 -10.38
N TYR A 421 22.08 16.26 -10.27
CA TYR A 421 22.99 16.71 -11.32
C TYR A 421 24.17 15.75 -11.49
N THR A 422 24.85 15.40 -10.40
CA THR A 422 26.04 14.55 -10.43
C THR A 422 25.70 13.15 -10.97
N LEU A 423 24.60 12.56 -10.50
CA LEU A 423 24.18 11.22 -10.91
C LEU A 423 23.74 11.19 -12.38
N LEU A 424 22.95 12.18 -12.82
CA LEU A 424 22.53 12.27 -14.22
C LEU A 424 23.70 12.57 -15.16
N HIS A 425 24.62 13.45 -14.76
CA HIS A 425 25.85 13.70 -15.51
C HIS A 425 26.63 12.40 -15.73
N GLY A 426 26.84 11.61 -14.67
CA GLY A 426 27.50 10.31 -14.77
C GLY A 426 26.80 9.37 -15.74
N LEU A 427 25.47 9.21 -15.61
CA LEU A 427 24.70 8.38 -16.53
C LEU A 427 24.73 8.91 -17.96
N ILE A 428 24.75 10.20 -18.22
CA ILE A 428 24.79 10.74 -19.60
C ILE A 428 26.17 10.55 -20.24
N THR A 429 27.23 10.76 -19.47
CA THR A 429 28.62 10.73 -19.97
C THR A 429 29.21 9.34 -20.05
N ASP A 430 28.71 8.36 -19.29
CA ASP A 430 29.19 6.98 -19.29
C ASP A 430 28.12 5.97 -19.80
N PRO A 431 28.18 5.60 -21.10
CA PRO A 431 27.31 4.58 -21.66
C PRO A 431 27.53 3.16 -21.08
N THR A 432 28.71 2.87 -20.54
CA THR A 432 29.00 1.57 -19.93
C THR A 432 28.29 1.47 -18.59
N LEU A 433 28.38 2.51 -17.75
CA LEU A 433 27.61 2.61 -16.52
C LEU A 433 26.10 2.42 -16.75
N ARG A 434 25.53 3.07 -17.79
CA ARG A 434 24.11 2.87 -18.15
C ARG A 434 23.78 1.42 -18.46
N ARG A 435 24.61 0.74 -19.26
CA ARG A 435 24.40 -0.66 -19.66
C ARG A 435 24.53 -1.62 -18.48
N ASP A 436 25.49 -1.37 -17.59
CA ASP A 436 25.73 -2.20 -16.42
C ASP A 436 24.59 -2.09 -15.41
N LEU A 437 24.13 -0.87 -15.12
CA LEU A 437 22.95 -0.65 -14.30
C LEU A 437 21.68 -1.25 -14.94
N GLY A 438 21.43 -0.99 -16.22
CA GLY A 438 20.29 -1.58 -16.93
C GLY A 438 20.29 -3.11 -16.86
N ARG A 439 21.46 -3.75 -17.00
CA ARG A 439 21.62 -5.20 -16.86
C ARG A 439 21.34 -5.67 -15.43
N ALA A 440 21.87 -4.99 -14.42
CA ALA A 440 21.63 -5.33 -13.02
C ALA A 440 20.13 -5.23 -12.66
N GLY A 441 19.48 -4.14 -13.07
CA GLY A 441 18.03 -3.95 -12.90
C GLY A 441 17.20 -5.04 -13.57
N LYS A 442 17.62 -5.52 -14.75
CA LYS A 442 16.95 -6.62 -15.46
C LYS A 442 17.06 -7.96 -14.73
N VAL A 443 18.22 -8.24 -14.14
CA VAL A 443 18.41 -9.43 -13.30
C VAL A 443 17.52 -9.37 -12.06
N GLN A 444 17.47 -8.21 -11.39
CA GLN A 444 16.62 -8.01 -10.21
C GLN A 444 15.12 -8.14 -10.55
N ALA A 445 14.67 -7.53 -11.65
CA ALA A 445 13.28 -7.60 -12.08
C ALA A 445 12.81 -9.02 -12.44
N ALA A 446 13.71 -9.91 -12.90
CA ALA A 446 13.36 -11.29 -13.23
C ALA A 446 12.80 -12.08 -12.04
N ALA A 447 13.20 -11.74 -10.81
CA ALA A 447 12.66 -12.36 -9.59
C ALA A 447 11.17 -12.01 -9.34
N ARG A 448 10.63 -11.00 -10.06
CA ARG A 448 9.24 -10.54 -9.96
C ARG A 448 8.38 -10.89 -11.16
N GLU A 449 8.88 -11.78 -12.03
CA GLU A 449 8.08 -12.30 -13.14
C GLU A 449 6.93 -13.17 -12.60
N MET A 450 5.78 -13.13 -13.27
CA MET A 450 4.52 -13.76 -12.88
C MET A 450 4.66 -15.24 -12.50
N SER A 451 5.48 -16.00 -13.24
CA SER A 451 5.70 -17.42 -12.96
C SER A 451 6.39 -17.65 -11.61
N VAL A 452 7.25 -16.71 -11.18
CA VAL A 452 7.96 -16.71 -9.89
C VAL A 452 7.05 -16.17 -8.79
N ILE A 453 6.59 -14.93 -8.92
CA ILE A 453 5.80 -14.27 -7.86
C ILE A 453 4.42 -14.90 -7.66
N GLY A 454 3.91 -15.62 -8.67
CA GLY A 454 2.68 -16.41 -8.57
C GLY A 454 2.74 -17.51 -7.49
N GLU A 455 3.92 -17.92 -7.06
CA GLU A 455 4.08 -18.83 -5.91
C GLU A 455 3.62 -18.16 -4.61
N ALA A 456 4.03 -16.92 -4.33
CA ALA A 456 3.62 -16.19 -3.14
C ALA A 456 2.10 -15.99 -3.08
N TRP A 457 1.46 -15.72 -4.23
CA TRP A 457 0.00 -15.65 -4.33
C TRP A 457 -0.67 -17.00 -4.04
N TRP A 458 -0.10 -18.10 -4.53
CA TRP A 458 -0.61 -19.44 -4.27
C TRP A 458 -0.46 -19.83 -2.79
N GLU A 459 0.68 -19.53 -2.18
CA GLU A 459 0.94 -19.76 -0.76
C GLU A 459 -0.04 -18.98 0.13
N LEU A 460 -0.30 -17.71 -0.19
CA LEU A 460 -1.32 -16.91 0.47
C LEU A 460 -2.69 -17.62 0.44
N VAL A 461 -3.15 -17.99 -0.75
CA VAL A 461 -4.46 -18.66 -0.92
C VAL A 461 -4.53 -19.98 -0.15
N GLU A 462 -3.47 -20.79 -0.19
CA GLU A 462 -3.45 -22.06 0.54
C GLU A 462 -3.35 -21.88 2.06
N ALA A 463 -2.67 -20.84 2.54
CA ALA A 463 -2.61 -20.50 3.96
C ALA A 463 -4.01 -20.13 4.49
N GLU A 464 -4.69 -19.20 3.82
CA GLU A 464 -6.02 -18.74 4.23
C GLU A 464 -7.05 -19.87 4.15
N ARG A 465 -7.00 -20.70 3.10
CA ARG A 465 -7.87 -21.87 2.93
C ARG A 465 -7.68 -22.92 4.05
N ARG A 466 -6.49 -23.04 4.64
CA ARG A 466 -6.22 -23.98 5.75
C ARG A 466 -6.70 -23.44 7.09
N SER A 467 -6.52 -22.14 7.33
CA SER A 467 -6.93 -21.47 8.56
C SER A 467 -8.41 -21.73 8.88
N THR A 468 -9.29 -21.59 7.88
CA THR A 468 -10.74 -21.80 8.01
C THR A 468 -11.14 -23.22 8.39
N LYS A 469 -10.42 -24.23 7.88
CA LYS A 469 -10.76 -25.65 8.11
C LYS A 469 -10.43 -26.09 9.53
N ASN A 470 -9.34 -25.57 10.10
CA ASN A 470 -8.98 -25.85 11.48
C ASN A 470 -10.00 -25.24 12.45
N THR A 471 -10.52 -24.05 12.14
CA THR A 471 -11.60 -23.41 12.92
C THR A 471 -12.90 -24.24 12.87
N LYS A 472 -13.28 -24.77 11.70
CA LYS A 472 -14.46 -25.65 11.55
C LYS A 472 -14.31 -26.99 12.29
N SER A 473 -13.16 -27.66 12.18
CA SER A 473 -12.91 -28.94 12.88
C SER A 473 -12.86 -28.79 14.41
N THR A 474 -12.55 -27.60 14.93
CA THR A 474 -12.51 -27.34 16.38
C THR A 474 -13.92 -27.05 16.91
N LYS A 475 -14.76 -26.36 16.13
CA LYS A 475 -16.17 -26.11 16.45
C LYS A 475 -17.08 -27.35 16.35
N GLU A 476 -16.78 -28.31 15.46
CA GLU A 476 -17.54 -29.57 15.37
C GLU A 476 -17.18 -30.60 16.46
N LYS A 477 -16.03 -30.41 17.14
CA LYS A 477 -15.55 -31.29 18.21
C LYS A 477 -15.87 -30.78 19.62
N ALA A 478 -16.26 -29.52 19.75
CA ALA A 478 -16.75 -28.90 20.98
C ALA A 478 -18.28 -28.95 20.99
#